data_AF-A0A087U944-F1
#
_entry.id   AF-A0A087U944-F1
#
_cell.length_a   1.000
_cell.length_b   1.000
_cell.length_c   1.000
_cell.angle_alpha   90.00
_cell.angle_beta   90.00
_cell.angle_gamma   90.00
#
_symmetry.space_group_name_H-M   'P 1'
#
loop_
_entity.id
_entity.type
_entity.pdbx_description
1 polymer ?
#
loop_
_entity_poly.entity_id
_entity_poly.type
_entity_poly.pdbx_seq_one_letter_code
_entity_poly.pdbx_strand_id
1 'polypeptide(L)'
;MIYASALTQALADNINETDGPAIFEYIRSRPYESILGFSVMIDDHGDAEGNFTVMALVDEENSSQPRMRPVARFTHQGSNDLPLLRMEREINWISGDPPRSEPVCGFYGEKCDNSP
;
A
#
# COMPACT_ATOMS: atom_id res chain seq x y z
N MET A 1 4.99 -17.85 8.90
CA MET A 1 5.61 -17.07 9.99
C MET A 1 7.08 -16.85 9.65
N ILE A 2 7.48 -15.59 9.40
CA ILE A 2 8.78 -15.23 8.80
C ILE A 2 9.97 -15.72 9.66
N TYR A 3 10.00 -15.34 10.94
CA TYR A 3 11.10 -15.70 11.84
C TYR A 3 11.24 -17.21 12.01
N ALA A 4 10.13 -17.92 12.19
CA ALA A 4 10.16 -19.38 12.37
C ALA A 4 10.76 -20.11 11.17
N SER A 5 10.41 -19.69 9.93
CA SER A 5 10.99 -20.27 8.72
C SER A 5 12.48 -19.93 8.57
N ALA A 6 12.86 -18.68 8.86
CA ALA A 6 14.24 -18.22 8.78
C ALA A 6 15.13 -18.93 9.80
N LEU A 7 14.71 -18.99 11.07
CA LEU A 7 15.44 -19.69 12.13
C LEU A 7 15.57 -21.18 11.81
N THR A 8 14.53 -21.81 11.25
CA THR A 8 14.59 -23.22 10.85
C THR A 8 15.67 -23.48 9.80
N GLN A 9 15.81 -22.58 8.81
CA GLN A 9 16.86 -22.68 7.80
C GLN A 9 18.24 -22.41 8.41
N ALA A 10 18.36 -21.36 9.23
CA ALA A 10 19.60 -21.01 9.91
C ALA A 10 20.12 -22.18 10.78
N LEU A 11 19.24 -22.83 11.53
CA LEU A 11 19.59 -24.02 12.34
C LEU A 11 20.02 -25.20 11.47
N ALA A 12 19.38 -25.43 10.31
CA ALA A 12 19.78 -26.48 9.38
C ALA A 12 21.20 -26.23 8.80
N ASP A 13 21.59 -24.97 8.66
CA ASP A 13 22.90 -24.53 8.21
C ASP A 13 23.92 -24.36 9.36
N ASN A 14 23.59 -24.83 10.58
CA ASN A 14 24.41 -24.74 11.80
C ASN A 14 24.75 -23.30 12.24
N ILE A 15 23.89 -22.35 11.92
CA ILE A 15 23.97 -20.98 12.45
C ILE A 15 23.44 -20.96 13.88
N ASN A 16 24.15 -20.25 14.76
CA ASN A 16 23.77 -20.08 16.16
C ASN A 16 22.46 -19.29 16.28
N GLU A 17 21.50 -19.81 17.05
CA GLU A 17 20.18 -19.20 17.26
C GLU A 17 20.22 -17.84 17.98
N THR A 18 21.35 -17.51 18.60
CA THR A 18 21.59 -16.22 19.27
C THR A 18 22.30 -15.20 18.37
N ASP A 19 22.76 -15.62 17.18
CA ASP A 19 23.35 -14.72 16.19
C ASP A 19 22.24 -14.06 15.34
N GLY A 20 21.62 -13.03 15.94
CA GLY A 20 20.54 -12.28 15.31
C GLY A 20 20.87 -11.75 13.91
N PRO A 21 22.02 -11.07 13.69
CA PRO A 21 22.45 -10.63 12.38
C PRO A 21 22.55 -11.76 11.35
N ALA A 22 23.11 -12.92 11.73
CA ALA A 22 23.18 -14.06 10.82
C ALA A 22 21.80 -14.63 10.47
N ILE A 23 20.86 -14.69 11.43
CA ILE A 23 19.48 -15.11 11.18
C ILE A 23 18.75 -14.12 10.28
N PHE A 24 19.02 -12.82 10.41
CA PHE A 24 18.39 -11.78 9.60
C PHE A 24 18.69 -11.93 8.10
N GLU A 25 19.86 -12.47 7.72
CA GLU A 25 20.17 -12.78 6.31
C GLU A 25 19.26 -13.86 5.70
N TYR A 26 18.56 -14.65 6.52
CA TYR A 26 17.52 -15.59 6.06
C TYR A 26 16.14 -14.94 5.93
N ILE A 27 16.00 -13.68 6.35
CA ILE A 27 14.75 -12.89 6.31
C ILE A 27 14.79 -11.85 5.19
N ARG A 28 15.91 -11.11 5.10
CA ARG A 28 16.10 -9.99 4.17
C ARG A 28 16.03 -10.43 2.70
N SER A 29 15.53 -9.55 1.83
CA SER A 29 15.50 -9.74 0.37
C SER A 29 14.78 -11.01 -0.09
N ARG A 30 13.73 -11.45 0.63
CA ARG A 30 13.03 -12.71 0.36
C ARG A 30 11.51 -12.56 0.43
N PRO A 31 10.77 -13.29 -0.40
CA PRO A 31 9.32 -13.36 -0.27
C PRO A 31 8.91 -14.28 0.87
N TYR A 32 7.78 -13.96 1.52
CA TYR A 32 7.07 -14.86 2.40
C TYR A 32 5.59 -14.94 2.02
N GLU A 33 4.95 -16.07 2.32
CA GLU A 33 3.51 -16.21 2.16
C GLU A 33 2.80 -15.80 3.45
N SER A 34 1.91 -14.81 3.35
CA SER A 34 1.04 -14.39 4.44
C SER A 34 -0.05 -15.42 4.72
N ILE A 35 -0.68 -15.35 5.89
CA ILE A 35 -1.80 -16.24 6.26
C ILE A 35 -3.02 -16.12 5.33
N LEU A 36 -3.12 -15.01 4.58
CA LEU A 36 -4.17 -14.76 3.61
C LEU A 36 -3.81 -15.27 2.19
N GLY A 37 -2.64 -15.90 2.02
CA GLY A 37 -2.15 -16.42 0.74
C GLY A 37 -1.44 -15.38 -0.15
N PHE A 38 -1.24 -14.15 0.33
CA PHE A 38 -0.45 -13.16 -0.42
C PHE A 38 1.04 -13.43 -0.28
N SER A 39 1.76 -13.42 -1.41
CA SER A 39 3.22 -13.34 -1.43
C SER A 39 3.64 -11.89 -1.19
N VAL A 40 4.44 -11.67 -0.15
CA VAL A 40 4.92 -10.36 0.30
C VAL A 40 6.44 -10.41 0.33
N MET A 41 7.10 -9.41 -0.25
CA MET A 41 8.56 -9.30 -0.25
C MET A 41 9.04 -8.57 1.02
N ILE A 42 10.09 -9.08 1.65
CA ILE A 42 10.90 -8.30 2.59
C ILE A 42 12.04 -7.67 1.80
N ASP A 43 12.16 -6.35 1.89
CA ASP A 43 13.18 -5.60 1.17
C ASP A 43 14.57 -5.74 1.81
N ASP A 44 15.54 -5.00 1.27
CA ASP A 44 16.93 -5.03 1.74
C ASP A 44 17.12 -4.33 3.10
N HIS A 45 16.16 -3.53 3.57
CA HIS A 45 16.21 -2.89 4.88
C HIS A 45 15.44 -3.68 5.95
N GLY A 46 14.78 -4.78 5.56
CA GLY A 46 13.98 -5.62 6.46
C GLY A 46 12.52 -5.20 6.55
N ASP A 47 12.07 -4.29 5.68
CA ASP A 47 10.70 -3.82 5.64
C ASP A 47 9.84 -4.72 4.75
N ALA A 48 8.62 -5.00 5.19
CA ALA A 48 7.65 -5.74 4.38
C ALA A 48 7.01 -4.81 3.35
N GLU A 49 7.13 -5.15 2.07
CA GLU A 49 6.48 -4.42 0.99
C GLU A 49 4.96 -4.51 1.10
N GLY A 50 4.30 -3.35 1.15
CA GLY A 50 2.86 -3.26 1.35
C GLY A 50 2.07 -3.31 0.04
N ASN A 51 1.01 -4.12 0.02
CA ASN A 51 -0.09 -3.93 -0.93
C ASN A 51 -1.09 -2.94 -0.33
N PHE A 52 -1.43 -1.88 -1.07
CA PHE A 52 -2.35 -0.85 -0.60
C PHE A 52 -3.64 -0.85 -1.43
N THR A 53 -4.77 -0.85 -0.74
CA THR A 53 -6.10 -0.77 -1.33
C THR A 53 -6.71 0.58 -0.99
N VAL A 54 -7.25 1.28 -1.99
CA VAL A 54 -8.00 2.52 -1.81
C VAL A 54 -9.45 2.14 -1.53
N MET A 55 -9.97 2.64 -0.41
CA MET A 55 -11.35 2.45 0.00
C MET A 55 -12.12 3.76 -0.13
N ALA A 56 -13.36 3.71 -0.61
CA ALA A 56 -14.26 4.86 -0.64
C ALA A 56 -15.68 4.45 -0.24
N LEU A 57 -16.48 5.45 0.14
CA LEU A 57 -17.92 5.29 0.30
C LEU A 57 -18.55 5.16 -1.09
N VAL A 58 -19.26 4.06 -1.32
CA VAL A 58 -19.97 3.79 -2.56
C VAL A 58 -21.43 3.57 -2.23
N ASP A 59 -22.31 4.21 -3.01
CA ASP A 59 -23.76 4.00 -2.94
C ASP A 59 -24.10 2.65 -3.60
N GLU A 60 -25.00 1.89 -2.98
CA GLU A 60 -25.50 0.64 -3.54
C GLU A 60 -26.98 0.81 -3.90
N GLU A 61 -27.37 0.38 -5.11
CA GLU A 61 -28.76 0.50 -5.60
C GLU A 61 -29.81 -0.09 -4.64
N ASN A 62 -29.41 -1.07 -3.82
CA ASN A 62 -30.27 -1.78 -2.88
C ASN A 62 -29.95 -1.49 -1.40
N SER A 63 -29.17 -0.46 -1.08
CA SER A 63 -28.86 -0.09 0.31
C SER A 63 -29.24 1.37 0.58
N SER A 64 -29.89 1.60 1.73
CA SER A 64 -30.25 2.95 2.16
C SER A 64 -29.06 3.77 2.67
N GLN A 65 -27.88 3.17 2.78
CA GLN A 65 -26.68 3.82 3.31
C GLN A 65 -25.45 3.45 2.47
N PRO A 66 -24.56 4.42 2.17
CA PRO A 66 -23.31 4.15 1.50
C PRO A 66 -22.41 3.26 2.35
N ARG A 67 -21.56 2.46 1.69
CA ARG A 67 -20.66 1.51 2.35
C ARG A 67 -19.22 1.71 1.89
N MET A 68 -18.29 1.50 2.81
CA MET A 68 -16.86 1.47 2.48
C MET A 68 -16.55 0.24 1.63
N ARG A 69 -16.09 0.47 0.41
CA ARG A 69 -15.72 -0.56 -0.57
C ARG A 69 -14.35 -0.27 -1.18
N PRO A 70 -13.61 -1.31 -1.59
CA PRO A 70 -12.41 -1.11 -2.39
C PRO A 70 -12.82 -0.53 -3.75
N VAL A 71 -12.15 0.56 -4.14
CA VAL A 71 -12.39 1.27 -5.41
C VAL A 71 -11.15 1.28 -6.29
N ALA A 72 -9.97 1.08 -5.72
CA ALA A 72 -8.73 0.95 -6.46
C ALA A 72 -7.68 0.22 -5.64
N ARG A 73 -6.59 -0.17 -6.28
CA ARG A 73 -5.42 -0.76 -5.62
C ARG A 73 -4.13 -0.24 -6.23
N PHE A 74 -3.11 -0.11 -5.39
CA PHE A 74 -1.75 0.12 -5.83
C PHE A 74 -1.12 -1.22 -6.20
N THR A 75 -0.53 -1.27 -7.39
CA THR A 75 0.16 -2.45 -7.92
C THR A 75 1.61 -2.11 -8.19
N HIS A 76 2.52 -2.85 -7.56
CA HIS A 76 3.94 -2.76 -7.87
C HIS A 76 4.19 -3.33 -9.28
N GLN A 77 5.00 -2.65 -10.09
CA GLN A 77 5.32 -3.09 -11.45
C GLN A 77 6.68 -3.79 -11.56
N GLY A 78 7.40 -3.98 -10.46
CA GLY A 78 8.71 -4.65 -10.48
C GLY A 78 9.89 -3.74 -10.84
N SER A 79 9.68 -2.42 -10.98
CA SER A 79 10.73 -1.40 -11.07
C SER A 79 10.77 -0.53 -9.81
N ASN A 80 11.87 0.18 -9.56
CA ASN A 80 12.01 1.18 -8.47
C ASN A 80 11.08 2.42 -8.61
N ASP A 81 10.04 2.32 -9.42
CA ASP A 81 9.08 3.40 -9.64
C ASP A 81 7.94 3.35 -8.63
N LEU A 82 7.20 4.46 -8.54
CA LEU A 82 5.98 4.53 -7.74
C LEU A 82 4.96 3.46 -8.21
N PRO A 83 4.22 2.84 -7.27
CA PRO A 83 3.24 1.83 -7.63
C PRO A 83 2.12 2.43 -8.49
N LEU A 84 1.63 1.66 -9.46
CA LEU A 84 0.53 2.09 -10.32
C LEU A 84 -0.80 1.94 -9.59
N LEU A 85 -1.58 3.02 -9.53
CA LEU A 85 -2.99 2.97 -9.11
C LEU A 85 -3.84 2.35 -10.23
N ARG A 86 -4.52 1.24 -9.92
CA ARG A 86 -5.52 0.62 -10.80
C ARG A 86 -6.92 0.80 -10.21
N MET A 87 -7.77 1.51 -10.94
CA MET A 87 -9.18 1.70 -10.57
C MET A 87 -9.95 0.40 -10.81
N GLU A 88 -10.74 0.01 -9.83
CA GLU A 88 -11.65 -1.15 -9.89
C GLU A 88 -13.12 -0.70 -9.95
N ARG A 89 -13.40 0.51 -9.43
CA ARG A 89 -14.72 1.15 -9.40
C ARG A 89 -14.55 2.66 -9.46
N GLU A 90 -15.59 3.37 -9.86
CA GLU A 90 -15.63 4.83 -9.74
C GLU A 90 -15.79 5.25 -8.27
N ILE A 91 -15.23 6.41 -7.94
CA ILE A 91 -15.41 7.05 -6.63
C ILE A 91 -16.63 7.96 -6.73
N ASN A 92 -17.58 7.80 -5.81
CA ASN A 92 -18.74 8.68 -5.73
C ASN A 92 -18.34 10.03 -5.14
N TRP A 93 -17.83 10.92 -5.98
CA TRP A 93 -17.56 12.29 -5.59
C TRP A 93 -18.87 13.04 -5.33
N ILE A 94 -18.97 13.73 -4.20
CA ILE A 94 -20.20 14.45 -3.79
C ILE A 94 -20.65 15.45 -4.88
N SER A 95 -19.70 16.07 -5.57
CA SER A 95 -19.97 17.04 -6.64
C SER A 95 -19.85 16.45 -8.06
N GLY A 96 -19.83 15.12 -8.20
CA GLY A 96 -19.71 14.42 -9.48
C GLY A 96 -18.27 14.13 -9.92
N ASP A 97 -17.33 15.03 -9.63
CA ASP A 97 -15.92 14.92 -10.03
C ASP A 97 -14.95 15.11 -8.85
N PRO A 98 -13.69 14.63 -8.98
CA PRO A 98 -12.65 14.90 -7.99
C PRO A 98 -12.50 16.41 -7.74
N PRO A 99 -12.41 16.84 -6.46
CA PRO A 99 -12.18 18.24 -6.16
C PRO A 99 -10.82 18.68 -6.73
N ARG A 100 -10.72 19.96 -7.10
CA ARG A 100 -9.44 20.53 -7.52
C ARG A 100 -8.43 20.41 -6.37
N SER A 101 -7.21 19.99 -6.70
CA SER A 101 -6.11 19.95 -5.75
C SER A 101 -5.68 21.33 -5.26
N GLU A 102 -6.08 22.38 -5.98
CA GLU A 102 -5.79 23.78 -5.66
C GLU A 102 -7.05 24.63 -5.93
N PRO A 103 -7.38 25.60 -5.06
CA PRO A 103 -8.45 26.56 -5.30
C PRO A 103 -8.23 27.38 -6.58
N VAL A 104 -9.31 27.87 -7.18
CA VAL A 104 -9.24 28.66 -8.44
C VAL A 104 -8.38 29.92 -8.29
N CYS A 105 -8.46 30.59 -7.15
CA CYS A 105 -7.68 31.78 -6.85
C CYS A 105 -6.34 31.49 -6.14
N GLY A 106 -5.91 30.23 -6.07
CA GLY A 106 -4.78 29.84 -5.21
C GLY A 106 -5.16 29.76 -3.74
N PHE A 107 -4.27 29.22 -2.91
CA PHE A 107 -4.57 29.01 -1.49
C PHE A 107 -4.68 30.31 -0.70
N TYR A 108 -4.06 31.39 -1.19
CA TYR A 108 -3.99 32.70 -0.56
C TYR A 108 -4.63 33.82 -1.41
N GLY A 109 -5.34 33.47 -2.50
CA GLY A 109 -5.92 34.45 -3.40
C GLY A 109 -4.93 35.04 -4.42
N GLU A 110 -3.74 34.46 -4.54
CA GLU A 110 -2.63 34.97 -5.35
C GLU A 110 -2.85 34.86 -6.88
N LYS A 111 -3.82 34.05 -7.32
CA LYS A 111 -4.12 33.86 -8.76
C LYS A 111 -5.28 34.71 -9.26
N CYS A 112 -5.98 35.41 -8.37
CA CYS A 112 -7.08 36.28 -8.74
C CYS A 112 -6.66 37.74 -8.58
N ASP A 113 -7.06 38.58 -9.54
CA ASP A 113 -6.81 40.02 -9.45
C ASP A 113 -7.61 40.60 -8.29
N ASN A 114 -6.89 41.13 -7.29
CA ASN A 114 -7.47 41.86 -6.18
C ASN A 114 -7.61 43.36 -6.49
N SER A 115 -7.74 43.74 -7.78
CA SER A 115 -7.92 45.16 -8.13
C SER A 115 -9.21 45.70 -7.53
N PRO A 116 -9.15 46.82 -6.78
CA PRO A 116 -10.31 47.44 -6.14
C PRO A 116 -11.27 48.08 -7.15
#